data_AF-A0A351HAG4-F1
#
_entry.id   AF-A0A351HAG4-F1
#
_cell.length_a   1.000
_cell.length_b   1.000
_cell.length_c   1.000
_cell.angle_alpha   90.00
_cell.angle_beta   90.00
_cell.angle_gamma   90.00
#
_symmetry.space_group_name_H-M   'P 1'
#
loop_
_entity.id
_entity.type
_entity.pdbx_description
1 polymer ?
#
loop_
_entity_poly.entity_id
_entity_poly.type
_entity_poly.pdbx_seq_one_letter_code
_entity_poly.pdbx_strand_id
1 'polypeptide(L)'
;FLLIGSLAISGFPMTSGCVTKEIIIHGACCPSVKILLLIASAGTAMSFSKFIFLKPGESSSWPAANTVAAYSILSGVIIIHGIIGFEIYMFESLLAVIAGMAGYLLLRKFLRPLPVYFERIDSALSSYLILFLISIVLAIILSS
;
A
#
# COMPACT_ATOMS: atom_id res chain seq x y z
N PHE A 1 -12.20 -8.60 -3.31
CA PHE A 1 -11.26 -8.35 -2.21
C PHE A 1 -9.97 -7.67 -2.66
N LEU A 2 -9.22 -8.25 -3.61
CA LEU A 2 -7.90 -7.77 -4.03
C LEU A 2 -7.85 -6.26 -4.35
N LEU A 3 -8.86 -5.74 -5.05
CA LEU A 3 -9.00 -4.31 -5.32
C LEU A 3 -9.16 -3.46 -4.04
N ILE A 4 -10.05 -3.86 -3.12
CA ILE A 4 -10.30 -3.14 -1.86
C ILE A 4 -9.06 -3.16 -0.97
N GLY A 5 -8.38 -4.31 -0.85
CA GLY A 5 -7.12 -4.41 -0.11
C GLY A 5 -6.02 -3.53 -0.72
N SER A 6 -5.94 -3.48 -2.06
CA SER A 6 -4.96 -2.62 -2.75
C SER A 6 -5.25 -1.13 -2.55
N LEU A 7 -6.52 -0.73 -2.59
CA LEU A 7 -6.95 0.63 -2.28
C LEU A 7 -6.60 1.00 -0.83
N ALA A 8 -6.86 0.11 0.12
CA ALA A 8 -6.51 0.31 1.52
C ALA A 8 -5.00 0.50 1.71
N ILE A 9 -4.17 -0.41 1.18
CA ILE A 9 -2.70 -0.34 1.32
C ILE A 9 -2.13 0.90 0.61
N SER A 10 -2.69 1.26 -0.55
CA SER A 10 -2.29 2.49 -1.25
C SER A 10 -2.57 3.75 -0.43
N GLY A 11 -3.59 3.72 0.44
CA GLY A 11 -4.03 4.87 1.23
C GLY A 11 -5.18 5.65 0.62
N PHE A 12 -5.98 5.02 -0.25
CA PHE A 12 -7.06 5.69 -0.97
C PHE A 12 -8.07 6.35 0.01
N PRO A 13 -8.64 7.53 -0.30
CA PRO A 13 -9.58 8.19 0.61
C PRO A 13 -10.74 7.27 1.01
N MET A 14 -11.23 7.47 2.24
CA MET A 14 -12.29 6.66 2.86
C MET A 14 -11.93 5.18 3.09
N THR A 15 -10.65 4.82 3.03
CA THR A 15 -10.15 3.51 3.46
C THR A 15 -9.35 3.62 4.75
N SER A 16 -9.30 2.53 5.53
CA SER A 16 -8.54 2.50 6.77
C SER A 16 -7.08 2.90 6.61
N GLY A 17 -6.46 2.55 5.47
CA GLY A 17 -5.06 2.88 5.22
C GLY A 17 -4.82 4.37 4.97
N CYS A 18 -5.82 5.15 4.51
CA CYS A 18 -5.69 6.62 4.46
C CYS A 18 -5.57 7.19 5.87
N VAL A 19 -6.47 6.78 6.77
CA VAL A 19 -6.49 7.22 8.17
C VAL A 19 -5.19 6.86 8.87
N THR A 20 -4.74 5.60 8.73
CA THR A 20 -3.52 5.14 9.38
C THR A 20 -2.27 5.83 8.82
N LYS A 21 -2.18 6.03 7.50
CA LYS A 21 -1.05 6.74 6.89
C LYS A 21 -1.00 8.19 7.32
N GLU A 22 -2.14 8.87 7.43
CA GLU A 22 -2.16 10.26 7.85
C GLU A 22 -1.63 10.40 9.27
N ILE A 23 -2.12 9.57 10.19
CA ILE A 23 -1.67 9.58 11.60
C ILE A 23 -0.16 9.35 11.69
N ILE A 24 0.39 8.44 10.89
CA ILE A 24 1.82 8.12 10.89
C ILE A 24 2.66 9.26 10.30
N ILE A 25 2.26 9.81 9.15
CA ILE A 25 3.02 10.87 8.47
C ILE A 25 2.92 12.18 9.26
N HIS A 26 1.72 12.50 9.75
CA HIS A 26 1.47 13.69 10.55
C HIS A 26 2.13 13.60 11.93
N GLY A 27 2.13 12.41 12.54
CA GLY A 27 2.76 12.15 13.84
C GLY A 27 4.29 12.06 13.83
N ALA A 28 4.93 12.18 12.67
CA ALA A 28 6.39 12.12 12.57
C ALA A 28 7.06 13.35 13.21
N CYS A 29 7.96 13.11 14.16
CA CYS A 29 8.63 14.16 14.95
C CYS A 29 9.55 15.06 14.10
N CYS A 30 10.13 14.54 13.02
CA CYS A 30 11.16 15.24 12.25
C CYS A 30 10.74 15.44 10.78
N PRO A 31 10.96 16.63 10.20
CA PRO A 31 10.64 16.92 8.79
C PRO A 31 11.31 15.94 7.81
N SER A 32 12.55 15.53 8.07
CA SER A 32 13.28 14.58 7.21
C SER A 32 12.60 13.20 7.18
N VAL A 33 12.14 12.71 8.34
CA VAL A 33 11.43 11.42 8.46
C VAL A 33 10.08 11.51 7.76
N LYS A 34 9.40 12.64 7.91
CA LYS A 34 8.13 12.92 7.26
C LYS A 34 8.23 12.86 5.73
N ILE A 35 9.27 13.49 5.16
CA ILE A 35 9.55 13.42 3.71
C ILE A 35 9.82 11.99 3.28
N LEU A 36 10.61 11.23 4.06
CA LEU A 36 10.90 9.83 3.77
C LEU A 36 9.63 8.96 3.77
N LEU A 37 8.73 9.19 4.74
CA LEU A 37 7.45 8.50 4.85
C LEU A 37 6.51 8.85 3.69
N LEU A 38 6.50 10.11 3.23
CA LEU A 38 5.75 10.52 2.04
C LEU A 38 6.25 9.80 0.79
N ILE A 39 7.57 9.72 0.60
CA ILE A 39 8.18 8.99 -0.53
C ILE A 39 7.84 7.51 -0.46
N ALA A 40 8.00 6.88 0.72
CA ALA A 40 7.66 5.47 0.92
C ALA A 40 6.16 5.21 0.68
N SER A 41 5.29 6.09 1.15
CA SER A 41 3.85 6.02 0.93
C SER A 41 3.49 6.12 -0.55
N ALA A 42 4.11 7.03 -1.30
CA ALA A 42 3.93 7.17 -2.74
C ALA A 42 4.44 5.94 -3.50
N GLY A 43 5.61 5.39 -3.14
CA GLY A 43 6.14 4.15 -3.71
C GLY A 43 5.22 2.94 -3.48
N THR A 44 4.58 2.89 -2.30
CA THR A 44 3.56 1.89 -1.97
C THR A 44 2.33 2.04 -2.86
N ALA A 45 1.79 3.26 -2.97
CA ALA A 45 0.64 3.55 -3.84
C ALA A 45 0.95 3.22 -5.32
N MET A 46 2.17 3.52 -5.78
CA MET A 46 2.64 3.17 -7.12
C MET A 46 2.66 1.65 -7.34
N SER A 47 3.20 0.89 -6.39
CA SER A 47 3.31 -0.58 -6.50
C SER A 47 1.94 -1.26 -6.53
N PHE A 48 1.01 -0.80 -5.68
CA PHE A 48 -0.34 -1.36 -5.59
C PHE A 48 -1.30 -0.84 -6.68
N SER A 49 -0.96 0.24 -7.38
CA SER A 49 -1.77 0.74 -8.51
C SER A 49 -1.95 -0.28 -9.61
N LYS A 50 -1.01 -1.21 -9.82
CA LYS A 50 -1.16 -2.32 -10.77
C LYS A 50 -2.43 -3.14 -10.53
N PHE A 51 -2.77 -3.37 -9.27
CA PHE A 51 -3.93 -4.17 -8.88
C PHE A 51 -5.25 -3.41 -9.00
N ILE A 52 -5.21 -2.07 -8.91
CA ILE A 52 -6.37 -1.20 -9.15
C ILE A 52 -6.77 -1.24 -10.63
N PHE A 53 -5.77 -1.21 -11.52
CA PHE A 53 -5.99 -1.25 -12.98
C PHE A 53 -5.95 -2.66 -13.58
N LEU A 54 -5.94 -3.70 -12.75
CA LEU A 54 -5.99 -5.07 -13.23
C LEU A 54 -7.39 -5.35 -13.79
N LYS A 55 -7.47 -5.87 -15.02
CA LYS A 55 -8.76 -6.32 -15.55
C LYS A 55 -9.24 -7.52 -14.73
N PRO A 56 -10.51 -7.57 -14.30
CA PRO A 56 -11.07 -8.78 -13.71
C PRO A 56 -10.89 -9.94 -14.69
N GLY A 57 -10.30 -11.03 -14.22
CA GLY A 57 -10.24 -12.26 -15.00
C GLY A 57 -11.62 -12.90 -15.08
N GLU A 58 -11.94 -13.56 -16.19
CA GLU A 58 -13.13 -14.40 -16.30
C GLU A 58 -12.90 -15.69 -15.49
N SER A 59 -13.08 -15.62 -14.16
CA SER A 59 -13.12 -16.82 -13.33
C SER A 59 -14.54 -17.37 -13.30
N SER A 60 -14.73 -18.58 -13.85
CA SER A 60 -16.04 -19.24 -14.00
C SER A 60 -16.64 -19.79 -12.68
N SER A 61 -15.90 -19.80 -11.58
CA SER A 61 -16.34 -20.39 -10.31
C SER A 61 -16.42 -19.34 -9.20
N TRP A 62 -17.57 -19.25 -8.56
CA TRP A 62 -17.73 -18.46 -7.34
C TRP A 62 -16.85 -19.02 -6.22
N PRO A 63 -16.21 -18.16 -5.41
CA PRO A 63 -15.48 -18.61 -4.23
C PRO A 63 -16.40 -19.33 -3.25
N ALA A 64 -15.83 -20.20 -2.41
CA ALA A 64 -16.57 -20.85 -1.33
C ALA A 64 -17.20 -19.82 -0.37
N ALA A 65 -18.37 -20.15 0.19
CA ALA A 65 -19.16 -19.21 1.00
C ALA A 65 -18.39 -18.65 2.22
N ASN A 66 -17.52 -19.47 2.84
CA ASN A 66 -16.63 -19.04 3.93
C ASN A 66 -15.65 -17.94 3.48
N THR A 67 -15.14 -18.04 2.26
CA THR A 67 -14.19 -17.11 1.67
C THR A 67 -14.88 -15.79 1.34
N VAL A 68 -16.10 -15.86 0.81
CA VAL A 68 -16.95 -14.69 0.59
C VAL A 68 -17.21 -13.98 1.92
N ALA A 69 -17.65 -14.71 2.96
CA ALA A 69 -17.90 -14.12 4.28
C ALA A 69 -16.66 -13.44 4.87
N ALA A 70 -15.49 -14.08 4.81
CA ALA A 70 -14.23 -13.50 5.27
C ALA A 70 -13.89 -12.21 4.51
N TYR A 71 -14.02 -12.20 3.18
CA TYR A 71 -13.77 -11.01 2.36
C TYR A 71 -14.77 -9.89 2.63
N SER A 72 -16.04 -10.22 2.88
CA SER A 72 -17.08 -9.26 3.25
C SER A 72 -16.73 -8.56 4.56
N ILE A 73 -16.38 -9.34 5.59
CA ILE A 73 -16.01 -8.81 6.91
C ILE A 73 -14.78 -7.91 6.78
N LEU A 74 -13.73 -8.38 6.11
CA LEU A 74 -12.48 -7.62 5.99
C LEU A 74 -12.68 -6.33 5.20
N SER A 75 -13.43 -6.39 4.10
CA SER A 75 -13.76 -5.21 3.30
C SER A 75 -14.63 -4.22 4.09
N GLY A 76 -15.58 -4.73 4.86
CA GLY A 76 -16.44 -3.93 5.73
C GLY A 76 -15.62 -3.17 6.78
N VAL A 77 -14.71 -3.85 7.48
CA VAL A 77 -13.84 -3.21 8.48
C VAL A 77 -12.96 -2.12 7.86
N ILE A 78 -12.35 -2.38 6.70
CA ILE A 78 -11.52 -1.41 5.98
C ILE A 78 -12.31 -0.14 5.67
N ILE A 79 -13.54 -0.29 5.16
CA ILE A 79 -14.39 0.83 4.75
C ILE A 79 -14.96 1.56 5.98
N ILE A 80 -15.50 0.83 6.96
CA ILE A 80 -16.09 1.42 8.17
C ILE A 80 -15.05 2.22 8.95
N HIS A 81 -13.87 1.64 9.19
CA HIS A 81 -12.79 2.36 9.86
C HIS A 81 -12.32 3.57 9.03
N GLY A 82 -12.25 3.40 7.71
CA GLY A 82 -11.97 4.49 6.78
C GLY A 82 -12.94 5.64 6.94
N ILE A 83 -14.26 5.38 6.92
CA ILE A 83 -15.31 6.40 7.04
C ILE A 83 -15.29 7.09 8.40
N ILE A 84 -15.20 6.32 9.49
CA ILE A 84 -15.24 6.87 10.86
C ILE A 84 -14.02 7.75 11.14
N GLY A 85 -12.84 7.34 10.66
CA GLY A 85 -11.60 8.07 10.86
C GLY A 85 -11.28 9.09 9.77
N PHE A 86 -12.12 9.25 8.74
CA PHE A 86 -11.82 10.15 7.63
C PHE A 86 -12.02 11.61 8.04
N GLU A 87 -10.96 12.41 7.91
CA GLU A 87 -11.03 13.85 8.06
C GLU A 87 -10.79 14.53 6.71
N ILE A 88 -11.46 15.66 6.46
CA ILE A 88 -11.39 16.37 5.18
C ILE A 88 -9.97 16.92 4.91
N TYR A 89 -9.17 17.09 5.98
CA TYR A 89 -7.84 17.69 5.92
C TYR A 89 -6.69 16.66 5.80
N MET A 90 -6.97 15.39 5.44
CA MET A 90 -5.95 14.34 5.21
C MET A 90 -5.15 14.54 3.91
N PHE A 91 -4.50 15.70 3.78
CA PHE A 91 -3.82 16.14 2.57
C PHE A 91 -2.55 15.35 2.27
N GLU A 92 -1.83 14.91 3.30
CA GLU A 92 -0.51 14.29 3.12
C GLU A 92 -0.62 12.89 2.53
N SER A 93 -1.56 12.11 3.06
CA SER A 93 -1.89 10.78 2.54
C SER A 93 -2.47 10.86 1.14
N LEU A 94 -3.37 11.81 0.88
CA LEU A 94 -3.97 12.00 -0.45
C LEU A 94 -2.90 12.36 -1.49
N LEU A 95 -1.97 13.26 -1.15
CA LEU A 95 -0.89 13.66 -2.04
C LEU A 95 0.03 12.49 -2.38
N ALA A 96 0.37 11.65 -1.39
CA ALA A 96 1.15 10.44 -1.63
C ALA A 96 0.43 9.43 -2.55
N VAL A 97 -0.88 9.26 -2.40
CA VAL A 97 -1.69 8.38 -3.26
C VAL A 97 -1.72 8.90 -4.69
N ILE A 98 -1.99 10.19 -4.88
CA ILE A 98 -2.04 10.82 -6.20
C ILE A 98 -0.66 10.72 -6.88
N ALA A 99 0.41 11.05 -6.15
CA ALA A 99 1.77 10.98 -6.66
C ALA A 99 2.16 9.55 -7.05
N GLY A 100 1.85 8.56 -6.21
CA GLY A 100 2.13 7.16 -6.51
C GLY A 100 1.35 6.63 -7.71
N MET A 101 0.05 6.95 -7.80
CA MET A 101 -0.79 6.52 -8.92
C MET A 101 -0.39 7.20 -10.23
N ALA A 102 -0.06 8.49 -10.21
CA ALA A 102 0.50 9.21 -11.36
C ALA A 102 1.85 8.60 -11.79
N GLY A 103 2.74 8.32 -10.83
CA GLY A 103 4.02 7.65 -11.07
C GLY A 103 3.85 6.28 -11.73
N TYR A 104 2.88 5.49 -11.26
CA TYR A 104 2.54 4.21 -11.89
C TYR A 104 2.07 4.43 -13.34
N LEU A 105 1.14 5.35 -13.59
CA LEU A 105 0.62 5.59 -14.94
C LEU A 105 1.69 6.05 -15.93
N LEU A 106 2.66 6.85 -15.48
CA LEU A 106 3.80 7.29 -16.30
C LEU A 106 4.77 6.14 -16.58
N LEU A 107 5.09 5.34 -15.57
CA LEU A 107 6.11 4.29 -15.66
C LEU A 107 5.58 2.95 -16.15
N ARG A 108 4.25 2.72 -16.16
CA ARG A 108 3.64 1.45 -16.60
C ARG A 108 4.03 1.03 -18.01
N LYS A 109 4.38 1.99 -18.88
CA LYS A 109 4.80 1.71 -20.26
C LYS A 109 6.23 1.19 -20.32
N PHE A 110 7.10 1.65 -19.42
CA PHE A 110 8.50 1.24 -19.32
C PHE A 110 8.69 -0.04 -18.50
N LEU A 111 7.81 -0.29 -17.53
CA LEU A 111 7.91 -1.42 -16.61
C LEU A 111 7.28 -2.73 -17.15
N ARG A 112 6.86 -2.78 -18.43
CA ARG A 112 6.35 -4.00 -19.06
C ARG A 112 7.45 -4.73 -19.86
N PRO A 113 7.58 -6.06 -19.73
CA PRO A 113 6.87 -6.95 -18.80
C PRO A 113 7.42 -6.77 -17.37
N LEU A 114 6.54 -6.76 -16.36
CA LEU A 114 7.02 -6.78 -14.97
C LEU A 114 7.84 -8.06 -14.79
N PRO A 115 9.10 -7.97 -14.33
CA PRO A 115 9.92 -9.14 -14.12
C PRO A 115 9.27 -10.01 -13.03
N VAL A 116 8.68 -11.13 -13.46
CA VAL A 116 7.95 -12.10 -12.61
C VAL A 116 8.83 -12.63 -11.48
N TYR A 117 10.15 -12.52 -11.61
CA TYR A 117 11.14 -12.96 -10.62
C TYR A 117 10.96 -12.29 -9.25
N PHE A 118 10.73 -10.98 -9.19
CA PHE A 118 10.53 -10.26 -7.92
C PHE A 118 9.15 -10.51 -7.29
N GLU A 119 8.17 -10.97 -8.06
CA GLU A 119 6.83 -11.31 -7.55
C GLU A 119 6.76 -12.72 -6.96
N ARG A 120 7.81 -13.55 -7.12
CA ARG A 120 7.86 -14.89 -6.52
C ARG A 120 8.03 -14.77 -5.01
N ILE A 121 7.18 -15.47 -4.25
CA ILE A 121 7.12 -15.39 -2.78
C ILE A 121 8.51 -15.61 -2.16
N ASP A 122 9.28 -16.58 -2.65
CA ASP A 122 10.62 -16.88 -2.13
C ASP A 122 11.60 -15.71 -2.32
N SER A 123 11.56 -15.05 -3.48
CA SER A 123 12.43 -13.89 -3.79
C SER A 123 11.97 -12.62 -3.07
N ALA A 124 10.66 -12.43 -2.93
CA ALA A 124 10.10 -11.33 -2.15
C ALA A 124 10.43 -11.48 -0.65
N LEU A 125 10.31 -12.69 -0.10
CA LEU A 125 10.65 -12.99 1.29
C LEU A 125 12.15 -12.85 1.55
N SER A 126 12.98 -13.35 0.63
CA SER A 126 14.44 -13.17 0.71
C SER A 126 14.84 -11.69 0.70
N SER A 127 14.31 -10.90 -0.24
CA SER A 127 14.61 -9.47 -0.32
C SER A 127 14.11 -8.69 0.91
N TYR A 128 12.92 -9.04 1.43
CA TYR A 128 12.42 -8.50 2.69
C TYR A 128 13.34 -8.78 3.88
N LEU A 129 13.79 -10.04 4.06
CA LEU A 129 14.68 -10.41 5.15
C LEU A 129 16.03 -9.68 5.09
N ILE A 130 16.58 -9.50 3.89
CA ILE A 130 17.83 -8.74 3.68
C ILE A 130 17.64 -7.27 4.07
N LEU A 131 16.58 -6.62 3.60
CA LEU A 131 16.28 -5.22 3.94
C LEU A 131 15.99 -5.04 5.44
N PHE A 132 15.31 -6.00 6.06
CA PHE A 132 15.06 -6.02 7.49
C PHE A 132 16.35 -6.10 8.29
N LEU A 133 17.28 -7.00 7.91
CA LEU A 133 18.58 -7.12 8.55
C LEU A 133 19.40 -5.83 8.42
N ILE A 134 19.43 -5.23 7.22
CA ILE A 134 20.10 -3.94 6.97
C ILE A 134 19.51 -2.86 7.88
N SER A 135 18.18 -2.81 8.02
CA SER A 135 17.50 -1.83 8.86
C SER A 135 17.86 -1.98 10.34
N ILE A 136 17.96 -3.22 10.84
CA ILE A 136 18.40 -3.50 12.22
C ILE A 136 19.84 -3.04 12.43
N VAL A 137 20.75 -3.40 11.53
CA VAL A 137 22.17 -3.01 11.63
C VAL A 137 22.31 -1.49 11.62
N LEU A 138 21.60 -0.81 10.71
CA LEU A 138 21.60 0.64 10.64
C LEU A 138 21.06 1.28 11.92
N ALA A 139 19.98 0.73 12.48
CA ALA A 139 19.40 1.22 13.74
C ALA A 139 20.37 1.06 14.92
N ILE A 140 21.10 -0.06 14.99
CA ILE A 140 22.13 -0.27 16.02
C ILE A 140 23.27 0.73 15.87
N ILE A 141 23.75 0.96 14.65
CA ILE A 141 24.83 1.92 14.37
C ILE A 141 24.42 3.35 14.72
N LEU A 142 23.19 3.78 14.37
CA LEU A 142 22.70 5.12 14.69
C LEU A 142 22.36 5.32 16.18
N SER A 143 22.14 4.23 16.92
CA SER A 143 21.83 4.27 18.35
C SER A 143 23.08 4.20 19.24
N SER A 144 24.26 3.91 18.66
CA SER A 144 25.55 3.86 19.35
C SER A 144 26.32 5.16 19.22
#